data_AF-A0A9P5S677-F1
#
_entry.id   AF-A0A9P5S677-F1
#
_cell.length_a   1.000
_cell.length_b   1.000
_cell.length_c   1.000
_cell.angle_alpha   90.00
_cell.angle_beta   90.00
_cell.angle_gamma   90.00
#
_symmetry.space_group_name_H-M   'P 1'
#
loop_
_entity.id
_entity.type
_entity.pdbx_description
1 polymer ?
#
loop_
_entity_poly.entity_id
_entity_poly.type
_entity_poly.pdbx_seq_one_letter_code
_entity_poly.pdbx_strand_id
1 'polypeptide(L)'
;MHKSLALLALLAASALAQGDYHMDVYNNANQRLRFYDYKGHRSCFCVKNVQTAKIRNVDVGDAKLFSTKDCTGNFSKLSKGDTRENAQWVNSFSFGDSGRASELADASCPRYTGFQ
;
A
#
# COMPACT_ATOMS: atom_id res chain seq x y z
N MET A 1 38.49 2.91 -34.58
CA MET A 1 37.54 1.89 -34.07
C MET A 1 36.81 2.45 -32.85
N HIS A 2 35.78 3.29 -33.03
CA HIS A 2 35.09 3.99 -31.92
C HIS A 2 33.56 3.77 -31.96
N LYS A 3 33.11 2.69 -32.60
CA LYS A 3 31.68 2.44 -32.85
C LYS A 3 30.99 1.54 -31.81
N SER A 4 31.70 1.09 -30.78
CA SER A 4 31.19 0.05 -29.86
C SER A 4 30.72 0.54 -28.49
N LEU A 5 30.85 1.85 -28.18
CA LEU A 5 30.52 2.37 -26.85
C LEU A 5 29.07 2.85 -26.69
N ALA A 6 28.27 2.89 -27.75
CA ALA A 6 26.89 3.40 -27.68
C ALA A 6 25.85 2.34 -27.25
N LEU A 7 26.17 1.03 -27.25
CA LEU A 7 25.18 -0.02 -26.98
C LEU A 7 24.99 -0.38 -25.49
N LEU A 8 25.90 0.01 -24.59
CA LEU A 8 25.78 -0.34 -23.17
C LEU A 8 24.90 0.62 -22.35
N ALA A 9 24.48 1.76 -22.91
CA ALA A 9 23.66 2.74 -22.20
C ALA A 9 22.14 2.43 -22.23
N LEU A 10 21.68 1.48 -23.05
CA LEU A 10 20.25 1.15 -23.18
C LEU A 10 19.75 0.03 -22.26
N LEU A 11 20.63 -0.63 -21.51
CA LEU A 11 20.24 -1.69 -20.56
C LEU A 11 19.96 -1.17 -19.14
N ALA A 12 20.13 0.13 -18.90
CA ALA A 12 19.80 0.77 -17.62
C ALA A 12 18.38 1.36 -17.60
N ALA A 13 17.49 0.91 -18.48
CA ALA A 13 16.05 1.15 -18.32
C ALA A 13 15.56 0.33 -17.13
N SER A 14 15.73 0.93 -15.96
CA SER A 14 15.08 0.63 -14.69
C SER A 14 13.86 -0.27 -14.86
N ALA A 15 14.02 -1.54 -14.53
CA ALA A 15 12.91 -2.34 -14.06
C ALA A 15 12.40 -1.65 -12.79
N LEU A 16 11.49 -0.68 -12.96
CA LEU A 16 10.71 -0.13 -11.89
C LEU A 16 9.87 -1.30 -11.37
N ALA A 17 10.37 -1.96 -10.31
CA ALA A 17 9.64 -2.94 -9.55
C ALA A 17 8.51 -2.26 -8.76
N GLN A 18 7.59 -1.63 -9.47
CA GLN A 18 6.37 -1.07 -8.94
C GLN A 18 5.46 -2.27 -8.63
N GLY A 19 5.03 -2.41 -7.37
CA GLY A 19 4.23 -3.56 -6.94
C GLY A 19 2.97 -3.76 -7.77
N ASP A 20 2.54 -5.01 -7.93
CA ASP A 20 1.34 -5.41 -8.69
C ASP A 20 0.03 -4.86 -8.10
N TYR A 21 0.07 -4.50 -6.82
CA TYR A 21 -1.07 -4.06 -6.03
C TYR A 21 -0.77 -2.73 -5.37
N HIS A 22 -1.72 -1.80 -5.38
CA HIS A 22 -1.59 -0.60 -4.58
C HIS A 22 -2.88 -0.09 -3.93
N MET A 23 -2.68 0.48 -2.75
CA MET A 23 -3.70 1.22 -2.01
C MET A 23 -3.26 2.66 -1.82
N ASP A 24 -4.21 3.58 -1.95
CA ASP A 24 -3.99 5.01 -1.72
C ASP A 24 -4.67 5.42 -0.41
N VAL A 25 -3.92 6.08 0.46
CA VAL A 25 -4.41 6.69 1.70
C VAL A 25 -4.31 8.20 1.55
N TYR A 26 -5.35 8.93 1.94
CA TYR A 26 -5.38 10.38 1.86
C TYR A 26 -5.71 11.02 3.20
N ASN A 27 -5.19 12.22 3.44
CA ASN A 27 -5.62 13.06 4.55
C ASN A 27 -6.75 14.03 4.17
N ASN A 28 -7.16 14.83 5.17
CA ASN A 28 -8.18 15.85 5.01
C ASN A 28 -7.77 16.97 4.03
N ALA A 29 -6.46 17.16 3.80
CA ALA A 29 -5.93 18.07 2.78
C ALA A 29 -5.83 17.42 1.38
N ASN A 30 -6.33 16.19 1.22
CA ASN A 30 -6.26 15.41 -0.02
C ASN A 30 -4.83 15.12 -0.52
N GLN A 31 -3.82 15.24 0.35
CA GLN A 31 -2.49 14.69 0.08
C GLN A 31 -2.59 13.16 0.07
N ARG A 32 -1.69 12.47 -0.65
CA ARG A 32 -1.76 11.03 -0.91
C ARG A 32 -0.48 10.30 -0.50
N LEU A 33 -0.63 9.21 0.24
CA LEU A 33 0.37 8.16 0.44
C LEU A 33 -0.06 6.94 -0.36
N ARG A 34 0.87 6.34 -1.09
CA ARG A 34 0.63 5.13 -1.89
C ARG A 34 1.43 3.97 -1.32
N PHE A 35 0.74 2.87 -1.09
CA PHE A 35 1.28 1.64 -0.55
C PHE A 35 1.27 0.59 -1.65
N TYR A 36 2.34 -0.17 -1.78
CA TYR A 36 2.49 -1.21 -2.79
C TYR A 36 2.66 -2.58 -2.14
N ASP A 37 2.18 -3.61 -2.83
CA ASP A 37 2.45 -5.01 -2.53
C ASP A 37 2.60 -5.79 -3.85
N TYR A 38 3.11 -7.01 -3.77
CA TYR A 38 3.41 -7.86 -4.91
C TYR A 38 2.49 -9.09 -4.95
N LYS A 39 2.30 -9.68 -6.13
CA LYS A 39 1.64 -11.00 -6.26
C LYS A 39 2.32 -12.04 -5.39
N GLY A 40 1.53 -12.91 -4.79
CA GLY A 40 2.06 -13.91 -3.87
C GLY A 40 2.36 -13.36 -2.48
N HIS A 41 1.90 -12.15 -2.15
CA HIS A 41 2.03 -11.58 -0.82
C HIS A 41 0.69 -11.01 -0.34
N ARG A 42 0.59 -10.89 0.98
CA ARG A 42 -0.46 -10.11 1.61
C ARG A 42 0.15 -9.38 2.77
N SER A 43 0.31 -8.07 2.62
CA SER A 43 0.97 -7.23 3.59
C SER A 43 -0.04 -6.54 4.50
N CYS A 44 0.32 -6.41 5.77
CA CYS A 44 -0.35 -5.56 6.74
C CYS A 44 0.46 -4.29 6.96
N PHE A 45 -0.19 -3.14 6.78
CA PHE A 45 0.40 -1.82 6.99
C PHE A 45 -0.29 -1.09 8.14
N CYS A 46 0.50 -0.58 9.07
CA CYS A 46 0.06 0.28 10.17
C CYS A 46 -0.01 1.75 9.70
N VAL A 47 -1.16 2.40 9.89
CA VAL A 47 -1.40 3.81 9.54
C VAL A 47 -2.02 4.64 10.67
N LYS A 48 -1.97 4.16 11.91
CA LYS A 48 -2.54 4.86 13.07
C LYS A 48 -2.09 6.32 13.22
N ASN A 49 -0.85 6.61 12.85
CA ASN A 49 -0.28 7.96 12.97
C ASN A 49 -0.50 8.83 11.72
N VAL A 50 -1.20 8.30 10.72
CA VAL A 50 -1.61 9.01 9.52
C VAL A 50 -3.03 9.54 9.75
N GLN A 51 -3.26 10.82 9.46
CA GLN A 51 -4.61 11.40 9.49
C GLN A 51 -5.42 10.85 8.30
N THR A 52 -5.91 9.62 8.40
CA THR A 52 -6.52 8.89 7.29
C THR A 52 -7.96 9.35 7.05
N ALA A 53 -8.17 10.32 6.17
CA ALA A 53 -9.51 10.80 5.80
C ALA A 53 -10.24 9.81 4.90
N LYS A 54 -9.53 9.26 3.91
CA LYS A 54 -10.06 8.25 3.00
C LYS A 54 -9.01 7.25 2.57
N ILE A 55 -9.46 6.05 2.25
CA ILE A 55 -8.62 4.96 1.74
C ILE A 55 -9.27 4.42 0.47
N ARG A 56 -8.48 4.29 -0.61
CA ARG A 56 -8.92 3.73 -1.87
C ARG A 56 -8.14 2.47 -2.18
N ASN A 57 -8.87 1.40 -2.49
CA ASN A 57 -8.30 0.20 -3.09
C ASN A 57 -8.28 0.40 -4.61
N VAL A 58 -7.12 0.69 -5.21
CA VAL A 58 -7.08 1.09 -6.63
C VAL A 58 -7.20 -0.13 -7.53
N ASP A 59 -6.33 -1.12 -7.34
CA ASP A 59 -6.21 -2.27 -8.25
C ASP A 59 -6.00 -3.62 -7.56
N VAL A 60 -6.06 -3.67 -6.22
CA VAL A 60 -5.86 -4.90 -5.43
C VAL A 60 -7.11 -5.80 -5.49
N GLY A 61 -6.94 -7.08 -5.11
CA GLY A 61 -8.04 -7.94 -4.65
C GLY A 61 -8.70 -7.45 -3.34
N ASP A 62 -8.99 -8.35 -2.40
CA ASP A 62 -9.69 -8.00 -1.15
C ASP A 62 -8.79 -7.24 -0.14
N ALA A 63 -9.08 -5.95 0.07
CA ALA A 63 -8.52 -5.19 1.17
C ALA A 63 -9.38 -5.33 2.44
N LYS A 64 -8.72 -5.35 3.60
CA LYS A 64 -9.35 -5.37 4.92
C LYS A 64 -8.85 -4.19 5.74
N LEU A 65 -9.76 -3.43 6.34
CA LEU A 65 -9.48 -2.26 7.15
C LEU A 65 -9.77 -2.57 8.63
N PHE A 66 -8.86 -2.21 9.52
CA PHE A 66 -8.91 -2.57 10.94
C PHE A 66 -8.75 -1.35 11.83
N SER A 67 -9.41 -1.37 12.99
CA SER A 67 -9.18 -0.41 14.08
C SER A 67 -8.00 -0.79 14.97
N THR A 68 -7.44 -2.00 14.81
CA THR A 68 -6.20 -2.44 15.46
C THR A 68 -4.99 -1.99 14.63
N LYS A 69 -3.79 -2.10 15.21
CA LYS A 69 -2.53 -1.65 14.58
C LYS A 69 -1.84 -2.74 13.75
N ASP A 70 -2.29 -3.98 13.88
CA ASP A 70 -1.58 -5.20 13.48
C ASP A 70 -2.43 -6.10 12.57
N CYS A 71 -3.49 -5.55 11.96
CA CYS A 71 -4.44 -6.27 11.12
C CYS A 71 -5.11 -7.49 11.77
N THR A 72 -5.32 -7.42 13.09
CA THR A 72 -6.03 -8.45 13.85
C THR A 72 -7.46 -8.03 14.20
N GLY A 73 -8.32 -9.01 14.51
CA GLY A 73 -9.69 -8.77 14.96
C GLY A 73 -10.68 -8.48 13.82
N ASN A 74 -11.77 -7.79 14.16
CA ASN A 74 -12.83 -7.46 13.21
C ASN A 74 -12.36 -6.46 12.15
N PHE A 75 -12.89 -6.60 10.94
CA PHE A 75 -12.50 -5.77 9.81
C PHE A 75 -13.70 -5.34 8.96
N SER A 76 -13.53 -4.20 8.29
CA SER A 76 -14.35 -3.85 7.13
C SER A 76 -13.65 -4.31 5.87
N LYS A 77 -14.37 -4.92 4.93
CA LYS A 77 -13.86 -5.18 3.59
C LYS A 77 -13.87 -3.89 2.76
N LEU A 78 -12.94 -3.79 1.81
CA LEU A 78 -12.90 -2.76 0.79
C LEU A 78 -12.56 -3.42 -0.54
N SER A 79 -13.55 -3.51 -1.43
CA SER A 79 -13.41 -4.19 -2.72
C SER A 79 -12.49 -3.42 -3.66
N LYS A 80 -12.02 -4.08 -4.71
CA LYS A 80 -11.26 -3.45 -5.78
C LYS A 80 -12.01 -2.24 -6.37
N GLY A 81 -11.33 -1.11 -6.50
CA GLY A 81 -11.89 0.13 -7.04
C GLY A 81 -12.64 0.98 -6.01
N ASP A 82 -13.03 0.40 -4.88
CA ASP A 82 -13.83 1.09 -3.87
C ASP A 82 -13.00 2.08 -3.05
N THR A 83 -13.69 3.08 -2.54
CA THR A 83 -13.16 4.07 -1.59
C THR A 83 -13.94 4.03 -0.30
N ARG A 84 -13.22 4.00 0.83
CA ARG A 84 -13.77 4.24 2.15
C ARG A 84 -13.51 5.70 2.53
N GLU A 85 -14.56 6.49 2.53
CA GLU A 85 -14.56 7.82 3.14
C GLU A 85 -14.68 7.74 4.67
N ASN A 86 -14.34 8.82 5.38
CA ASN A 86 -14.37 8.90 6.85
C ASN A 86 -13.58 7.78 7.53
N ALA A 87 -12.36 7.53 7.03
CA ALA A 87 -11.51 6.42 7.43
C ALA A 87 -10.63 6.70 8.66
N GLN A 88 -10.94 7.72 9.47
CA GLN A 88 -10.09 8.15 10.60
C GLN A 88 -9.99 7.09 11.71
N TRP A 89 -10.92 6.13 11.73
CA TRP A 89 -10.92 5.00 12.66
C TRP A 89 -9.94 3.89 12.26
N VAL A 90 -9.43 3.91 11.01
CA VAL A 90 -8.55 2.87 10.48
C VAL A 90 -7.13 3.07 11.00
N ASN A 91 -6.63 2.09 11.75
CA ASN A 91 -5.28 2.09 12.32
C ASN A 91 -4.33 1.16 11.57
N SER A 92 -4.86 0.18 10.84
CA SER A 92 -4.10 -0.65 9.91
C SER A 92 -5.00 -1.18 8.79
N PHE A 93 -4.39 -1.59 7.69
CA PHE A 93 -5.07 -2.30 6.63
C PHE A 93 -4.19 -3.39 6.05
N SER A 94 -4.82 -4.45 5.53
CA SER A 94 -4.12 -5.48 4.78
C SER A 94 -4.68 -5.63 3.39
N PHE A 95 -3.78 -5.85 2.43
CA PHE A 95 -4.11 -6.02 1.03
C PHE A 95 -3.09 -6.95 0.36
N GLY A 96 -3.42 -7.43 -0.83
CA GLY A 96 -2.68 -8.47 -1.54
C GLY A 96 -3.61 -9.64 -1.88
N ASP A 97 -3.05 -10.83 -2.06
CA ASP A 97 -3.80 -12.01 -2.49
C ASP A 97 -4.91 -12.38 -1.49
N SER A 98 -6.10 -12.69 -2.00
CA SER A 98 -7.21 -13.21 -1.20
C SER A 98 -6.88 -14.62 -0.69
N GLY A 99 -7.31 -14.93 0.54
CA GLY A 99 -7.11 -16.24 1.17
C GLY A 99 -5.74 -16.46 1.82
N ARG A 100 -4.78 -15.55 1.65
CA ARG A 100 -3.49 -15.60 2.35
C ARG A 100 -3.56 -14.92 3.72
N ALA A 101 -2.75 -15.40 4.66
CA ALA A 101 -2.52 -14.70 5.92
C ALA A 101 -1.75 -13.40 5.64
N SER A 102 -2.09 -12.34 6.37
CA SER A 102 -1.37 -11.08 6.27
C SER A 102 -0.06 -11.16 7.04
N GLU A 103 1.03 -10.75 6.44
CA GLU A 103 2.34 -10.60 7.07
C GLU A 103 2.52 -9.13 7.47
N LEU A 104 3.03 -8.86 8.68
CA LEU A 104 3.34 -7.49 9.09
C LEU A 104 4.45 -6.95 8.19
N ALA A 105 4.13 -5.94 7.37
CA ALA A 105 5.11 -5.31 6.51
C ALA A 105 6.18 -4.56 7.32
N ASP A 106 5.80 -4.08 8.52
CA ASP A 106 6.72 -3.49 9.49
C ASP A 106 6.30 -3.87 10.92
N ALA A 107 7.18 -4.59 11.62
CA ALA A 107 6.96 -5.10 12.98
C ALA A 107 6.82 -3.99 14.05
N SER A 108 7.24 -2.76 13.74
CA SER A 108 7.37 -1.69 14.74
C SER A 108 6.33 -0.56 14.60
N CYS A 109 5.30 -0.74 13.75
CA CYS A 109 4.30 0.29 13.44
C CYS A 109 4.92 1.71 13.20
N PRO A 110 6.03 1.90 12.44
CA PRO A 110 6.75 3.16 12.42
C PRO A 110 6.51 3.94 11.13
N ARG A 111 6.54 5.27 11.29
CA ARG A 111 7.10 6.21 10.31
C ARG A 111 6.42 6.41 8.95
N TYR A 112 5.15 6.11 8.78
CA TYR A 112 4.37 7.01 7.91
C TYR A 112 4.14 8.32 8.69
N THR A 113 5.21 9.11 8.85
CA THR A 113 5.20 10.42 9.52
C THR A 113 4.52 11.42 8.61
N GLY A 114 3.21 11.25 8.43
CA GLY A 114 2.37 12.17 7.68
C GLY A 114 2.70 12.28 6.20
N PHE A 115 1.92 13.13 5.56
CA PHE A 115 2.04 13.52 4.18
C PHE A 115 3.08 14.64 4.11
N GLN A 116 4.15 14.44 3.34
CA GLN A 116 5.11 15.51 3.00
C GLN A 116 4.57 16.36 1.86
#